data_AF-A0A481DUB2-F1
#
_entry.id   AF-A0A481DUB2-F1
#
_cell.length_a   1.000
_cell.length_b   1.000
_cell.length_c   1.000
_cell.angle_alpha   90.00
_cell.angle_beta   90.00
_cell.angle_gamma   90.00
#
_symmetry.space_group_name_H-M   'P 1'
#
loop_
_entity.id
_entity.type
_entity.pdbx_description
1 polymer ?
#
loop_
_entity_poly.entity_id
_entity_poly.type
_entity_poly.pdbx_seq_one_letter_code
_entity_poly.pdbx_strand_id
1 'polypeptide(L)'
;GGRDGQARRVWRRPVPRSLSSFPEPGRSGLSAWPPAALPRIPTPAVPVLVPPRHGRWRGPGRGLRRLRGASRNCSFIMDPECSRLLPALCAVLADPRQPVADDTCLEKLLDWFKTITEAGSSLLVLQENPCLVELLFHVLKPQDLSPRVLSFSLRLAGMFAAQEDCFQYLQQGELLPRLFGEAGPLGGAAWTAPTVRSGWIQGLRSLAQHPRALPFLADCGAVDTIFSLQGDSSLFVASAAGQLLVHILDLAMRAPPRGHPGPQACDGPACAQKIVCHLEDSLRAAAAPQLTQALNVLTTTFGHCHGLWTPGLWGRLSPLVGHLLEKDPVPASHALVDLLLSVARSGPGGHLPGRAGVGGSLFSSASLRAGVTPASRPQWPPQECYLE
;
A
#
# COMPACT_ATOMS: atom_id res chain seq x y z
N GLY A 1 10.67 -51.68 39.65
CA GLY A 1 10.60 -50.87 40.88
C GLY A 1 11.63 -49.77 40.80
N GLY A 2 11.24 -48.52 41.11
CA GLY A 2 12.04 -47.28 40.91
C GLY A 2 11.25 -46.32 40.02
N ARG A 3 10.58 -45.31 40.60
CA ARG A 3 11.05 -43.90 40.80
C ARG A 3 11.26 -43.15 39.48
N ASP A 4 10.38 -42.20 39.16
CA ASP A 4 10.65 -40.76 39.30
C ASP A 4 9.53 -39.93 38.64
N GLY A 5 8.88 -39.08 39.43
CA GLY A 5 7.95 -38.06 38.98
C GLY A 5 8.61 -36.70 39.10
N GLN A 6 8.69 -35.96 37.99
CA GLN A 6 9.11 -34.56 38.01
C GLN A 6 8.13 -33.68 37.25
N ALA A 7 7.58 -32.74 38.02
CA ALA A 7 6.54 -31.80 37.64
C ALA A 7 7.07 -30.66 36.75
N ARG A 8 6.19 -30.22 35.85
CA ARG A 8 6.35 -29.08 34.95
C ARG A 8 6.41 -27.76 35.73
N ARG A 9 7.43 -26.93 35.47
CA ARG A 9 7.51 -25.54 35.92
C ARG A 9 6.71 -24.63 34.99
N VAL A 10 5.69 -23.98 35.53
CA VAL A 10 4.96 -22.86 34.93
C VAL A 10 5.56 -21.57 35.47
N TRP A 11 6.14 -20.74 34.61
CA TRP A 11 6.58 -19.39 34.97
C TRP A 11 5.40 -18.41 34.80
N ARG A 12 4.78 -18.01 35.92
CA ARG A 12 3.91 -16.82 35.99
C ARG A 12 4.78 -15.62 36.42
N ARG A 13 4.77 -14.55 35.63
CA ARG A 13 5.34 -13.24 36.03
C ARG A 13 4.34 -12.45 36.89
N PRO A 14 4.81 -11.66 37.87
CA PRO A 14 3.96 -10.96 38.83
C PRO A 14 3.52 -9.56 38.35
N VAL A 15 2.32 -9.17 38.79
CA VAL A 15 1.73 -7.83 38.73
C VAL A 15 2.22 -7.00 39.92
N PRO A 16 2.57 -5.71 39.78
CA PRO A 16 2.65 -4.80 40.91
C PRO A 16 1.35 -3.99 41.06
N ARG A 17 0.78 -4.04 42.27
CA ARG A 17 -0.28 -3.14 42.74
C ARG A 17 0.30 -1.80 43.18
N SER A 18 -0.52 -0.78 42.98
CA SER A 18 -0.48 0.60 43.47
C SER A 18 -0.17 0.77 44.96
N LEU A 19 0.60 1.81 45.29
CA LEU A 19 0.55 2.52 46.57
C LEU A 19 0.56 4.03 46.33
N SER A 20 -0.45 4.68 46.87
CA SER A 20 -0.67 6.12 46.95
C SER A 20 -0.04 6.70 48.23
N SER A 21 0.65 7.84 48.13
CA SER A 21 0.78 8.80 49.25
C SER A 21 1.33 10.14 48.76
N PHE A 22 0.54 11.19 48.97
CA PHE A 22 0.85 12.62 48.85
C PHE A 22 1.97 13.07 49.82
N PRO A 23 2.65 14.21 49.56
CA PRO A 23 2.22 15.46 50.22
C PRO A 23 2.31 16.73 49.35
N GLU A 24 1.35 17.64 49.56
CA GLU A 24 1.51 19.09 49.31
C GLU A 24 2.45 19.72 50.36
N PRO A 25 3.10 20.86 50.05
CA PRO A 25 2.63 22.10 50.67
C PRO A 25 2.80 23.38 49.82
N GLY A 26 1.85 24.31 49.98
CA GLY A 26 2.16 25.69 50.38
C GLY A 26 2.25 26.78 49.32
N ARG A 27 1.18 27.57 49.20
CA ARG A 27 1.19 28.95 48.68
C ARG A 27 1.81 29.91 49.70
N SER A 28 2.79 30.72 49.28
CA SER A 28 2.94 32.15 49.67
C SER A 28 4.23 32.74 49.10
N GLY A 29 4.18 33.96 48.56
CA GLY A 29 5.37 34.82 48.47
C GLY A 29 5.55 35.56 47.14
N LEU A 30 4.98 36.77 47.08
CA LEU A 30 5.36 37.82 46.13
C LEU A 30 6.83 38.22 46.33
N SER A 31 7.62 38.28 45.27
CA SER A 31 8.69 39.27 45.13
C SER A 31 9.01 39.50 43.66
N ALA A 32 8.69 40.71 43.21
CA ALA A 32 9.17 41.31 41.97
C ALA A 32 10.71 41.34 41.93
N TRP A 33 11.28 41.60 40.74
CA TRP A 33 12.43 42.48 40.43
C TRP A 33 12.69 42.41 38.89
N PRO A 34 13.40 43.39 38.27
CA PRO A 34 12.87 44.32 37.25
C PRO A 34 13.15 43.94 35.78
N PRO A 35 12.56 44.68 34.79
CA PRO A 35 12.76 44.42 33.37
C PRO A 35 14.10 44.97 32.87
N ALA A 36 14.91 44.13 32.24
CA ALA A 36 16.07 44.57 31.47
C ALA A 36 15.62 45.07 30.08
N ALA A 37 16.05 46.28 29.76
CA ALA A 37 15.72 47.00 28.55
C ALA A 37 16.70 46.70 27.39
N LEU A 38 16.15 46.70 26.17
CA LEU A 38 16.75 46.99 24.85
C LEU A 38 17.56 45.88 24.13
N PRO A 39 17.65 45.88 22.78
CA PRO A 39 17.32 46.98 21.85
C PRO A 39 16.28 46.67 20.74
N ARG A 40 15.65 47.75 20.27
CA ARG A 40 14.84 47.81 19.04
C ARG A 40 15.69 47.48 17.82
N ILE A 41 15.29 46.45 17.07
CA ILE A 41 15.80 46.15 15.74
C ILE A 41 14.78 46.68 14.73
N PRO A 42 15.20 47.43 13.69
CA PRO A 42 14.28 48.09 12.76
C PRO A 42 13.52 47.08 11.89
N THR A 43 12.19 47.26 11.82
CA THR A 43 11.29 46.61 10.86
C THR A 43 11.65 47.00 9.43
N PRO A 44 11.93 46.06 8.51
CA PRO A 44 11.90 46.36 7.09
C PRO A 44 10.45 46.48 6.62
N ALA A 45 10.17 47.56 5.90
CA ALA A 45 8.88 47.84 5.29
C ALA A 45 8.46 46.71 4.34
N VAL A 46 7.26 46.17 4.55
CA VAL A 46 6.59 45.28 3.60
C VAL A 46 6.04 46.16 2.47
N PRO A 47 6.45 45.99 1.21
CA PRO A 47 5.76 46.65 0.11
C PRO A 47 4.39 46.00 -0.07
N VAL A 48 3.34 46.82 0.12
CA VAL A 48 1.96 46.49 -0.25
C VAL A 48 1.92 46.29 -1.76
N LEU A 49 1.89 45.04 -2.21
CA LEU A 49 1.63 44.69 -3.60
C LEU A 49 0.11 44.69 -3.84
N VAL A 50 -0.33 45.71 -4.55
CA VAL A 50 -1.67 45.83 -5.13
C VAL A 50 -1.91 44.66 -6.10
N PRO A 51 -3.06 43.96 -6.06
CA PRO A 51 -3.29 42.83 -6.96
C PRO A 51 -3.60 43.30 -8.38
N PRO A 52 -3.03 42.70 -9.44
CA PRO A 52 -3.51 42.92 -10.79
C PRO A 52 -4.82 42.16 -11.02
N ARG A 53 -5.77 42.88 -11.62
CA ARG A 53 -7.11 42.41 -11.99
C ARG A 53 -7.05 41.27 -13.01
N HIS A 54 -7.92 40.28 -12.79
CA HIS A 54 -8.47 39.30 -13.75
C HIS A 54 -7.62 38.94 -15.00
N GLY A 55 -6.72 37.97 -14.83
CA GLY A 55 -6.17 37.17 -15.92
C GLY A 55 -6.73 35.75 -15.88
N ARG A 56 -7.63 35.43 -16.81
CA ARG A 56 -8.22 34.09 -17.01
C ARG A 56 -7.10 33.13 -17.46
N TRP A 57 -6.70 32.18 -16.63
CA TRP A 57 -5.83 31.07 -17.01
C TRP A 57 -6.49 30.25 -18.14
N ARG A 58 -5.94 30.32 -19.36
CA ARG A 58 -6.24 29.39 -20.45
C ARG A 58 -5.12 28.36 -20.50
N GLY A 59 -5.44 27.09 -20.27
CA GLY A 59 -4.50 25.99 -20.41
C GLY A 59 -4.06 25.76 -21.87
N PRO A 60 -2.95 25.04 -22.13
CA PRO A 60 -2.52 24.74 -23.49
C PRO A 60 -3.44 23.69 -24.10
N GLY A 61 -4.21 24.10 -25.10
CA GLY A 61 -4.99 23.24 -25.96
C GLY A 61 -4.13 22.46 -26.95
N ARG A 62 -4.62 21.27 -27.28
CA ARG A 62 -4.07 20.28 -28.21
C ARG A 62 -3.59 20.90 -29.53
N GLY A 63 -2.35 20.56 -29.91
CA GLY A 63 -1.76 20.90 -31.19
C GLY A 63 -0.73 19.87 -31.64
N LEU A 64 -1.15 18.60 -31.83
CA LEU A 64 -0.35 17.62 -32.57
C LEU A 64 -0.41 17.96 -34.06
N ARG A 65 0.66 18.49 -34.62
CA ARG A 65 1.00 18.30 -36.04
C ARG A 65 2.51 18.25 -36.22
N ARG A 66 2.92 17.19 -36.93
CA ARG A 66 4.28 16.74 -37.28
C ARG A 66 5.27 17.87 -37.55
N LEU A 67 6.42 17.80 -36.87
CA LEU A 67 7.71 18.07 -37.48
C LEU A 67 8.70 16.98 -37.03
N ARG A 68 9.07 16.12 -37.99
CA ARG A 68 10.26 15.27 -37.90
C ARG A 68 11.48 16.17 -38.06
N GLY A 69 12.49 15.97 -37.22
CA GLY A 69 13.85 16.40 -37.47
C GLY A 69 14.25 17.73 -36.82
N ALA A 70 14.55 17.70 -35.53
CA ALA A 70 15.62 18.50 -34.95
C ALA A 70 16.02 17.87 -33.61
N SER A 71 17.25 17.36 -33.57
CA SER A 71 17.94 16.96 -32.35
C SER A 71 17.98 18.14 -31.37
N ARG A 72 17.27 18.02 -30.25
CA ARG A 72 17.57 18.69 -28.99
C ARG A 72 17.26 17.70 -27.88
N ASN A 73 18.29 17.32 -27.14
CA ASN A 73 18.15 16.84 -25.77
C ASN A 73 17.49 17.97 -24.98
N CYS A 74 16.17 18.08 -25.03
CA CYS A 74 15.42 18.82 -24.02
C CYS A 74 15.44 17.92 -22.78
N SER A 75 16.42 18.11 -21.90
CA SER A 75 16.25 17.65 -20.53
C SER A 75 14.97 18.33 -20.03
N PHE A 76 13.92 17.54 -19.78
CA PHE A 76 12.69 18.01 -19.14
C PHE A 76 12.98 18.31 -17.66
N ILE A 77 13.88 19.26 -17.42
CA ILE A 77 14.16 19.84 -16.12
C ILE A 77 12.93 20.69 -15.79
N MET A 78 12.51 20.61 -14.53
CA MET A 78 11.43 21.40 -13.97
C MET A 78 11.54 22.88 -14.40
N ASP A 79 10.40 23.48 -14.74
CA ASP A 79 10.38 24.89 -15.12
C ASP A 79 10.99 25.77 -14.01
N PRO A 80 11.96 26.65 -14.32
CA PRO A 80 12.68 27.41 -13.30
C PRO A 80 11.78 28.32 -12.44
N GLU A 81 10.64 28.77 -12.96
CA GLU A 81 9.68 29.56 -12.17
C GLU A 81 8.97 28.67 -11.15
N CYS A 82 8.59 27.46 -11.53
CA CYS A 82 8.04 26.47 -10.60
C CYS A 82 9.04 26.11 -9.49
N SER A 83 10.32 25.89 -9.84
CA SER A 83 11.37 25.61 -8.85
C SER A 83 11.52 26.74 -7.82
N ARG A 84 11.36 28.00 -8.24
CA ARG A 84 11.42 29.16 -7.33
C ARG A 84 10.22 29.26 -6.39
N LEU A 85 9.05 28.74 -6.79
CA LEU A 85 7.83 28.77 -5.98
C LEU A 85 7.74 27.60 -4.98
N LEU A 86 8.45 26.50 -5.25
CA LEU A 86 8.42 25.30 -4.39
C LEU A 86 8.72 25.56 -2.91
N PRO A 87 9.73 26.35 -2.53
CA PRO A 87 10.00 26.61 -1.12
C PRO A 87 8.83 27.30 -0.40
N ALA A 88 8.20 28.29 -1.05
CA ALA A 88 7.05 28.99 -0.49
C ALA A 88 5.83 28.06 -0.39
N LEU A 89 5.61 27.21 -1.39
CA LEU A 89 4.56 26.19 -1.36
C LEU A 89 4.78 25.19 -0.22
N CYS A 90 6.00 24.68 -0.06
CA CYS A 90 6.35 23.76 1.02
C CYS A 90 6.14 24.40 2.39
N ALA A 91 6.51 25.68 2.56
CA ALA A 91 6.26 26.42 3.78
C ALA A 91 4.76 26.55 4.11
N VAL A 92 3.92 26.83 3.10
CA VAL A 92 2.46 26.89 3.27
C VAL A 92 1.87 25.52 3.65
N LEU A 93 2.34 24.44 3.01
CA LEU A 93 1.89 23.08 3.32
C LEU A 93 2.32 22.64 4.72
N ALA A 94 3.51 23.06 5.17
CA ALA A 94 4.06 22.74 6.48
C ALA A 94 3.40 23.52 7.63
N ASP A 95 2.76 24.67 7.36
CA ASP A 95 2.14 25.51 8.38
C ASP A 95 0.68 25.07 8.65
N PRO A 96 0.38 24.48 9.83
CA PRO A 96 -0.98 24.03 10.17
C PRO A 96 -1.98 25.18 10.32
N ARG A 97 -1.52 26.43 10.40
CA ARG A 97 -2.38 27.62 10.51
C ARG A 97 -2.90 28.09 9.16
N GLN A 98 -2.31 27.64 8.07
CA GLN A 98 -2.75 28.03 6.73
C GLN A 98 -4.02 27.28 6.35
N PRO A 99 -4.97 27.93 5.65
CA PRO A 99 -6.09 27.22 5.08
C PRO A 99 -5.55 26.21 4.06
N VAL A 100 -5.68 24.93 4.41
CA VAL A 100 -5.17 23.81 3.62
C VAL A 100 -5.76 23.89 2.21
N ALA A 101 -4.92 23.67 1.20
CA ALA A 101 -5.35 23.53 -0.19
C ALA A 101 -6.52 22.54 -0.30
N ASP A 102 -7.49 22.82 -1.16
CA ASP A 102 -8.55 21.86 -1.44
C ASP A 102 -7.96 20.56 -2.01
N ASP A 103 -8.66 19.44 -1.85
CA ASP A 103 -8.18 18.13 -2.30
C ASP A 103 -7.79 18.19 -3.79
N THR A 104 -8.52 18.94 -4.61
CA THR A 104 -8.23 19.17 -6.03
C THR A 104 -6.84 19.76 -6.28
N CYS A 105 -6.41 20.75 -5.49
CA CYS A 105 -5.09 21.36 -5.65
C CYS A 105 -3.96 20.40 -5.28
N LEU A 106 -4.12 19.63 -4.20
CA LEU A 106 -3.13 18.63 -3.80
C LEU A 106 -3.01 17.51 -4.85
N GLU A 107 -4.13 17.04 -5.41
CA GLU A 107 -4.10 16.06 -6.51
C GLU A 107 -3.39 16.62 -7.75
N LYS A 108 -3.70 17.85 -8.16
CA LYS A 108 -3.02 18.50 -9.30
C LYS A 108 -1.52 18.65 -9.08
N LEU A 109 -1.11 18.93 -7.84
CA LEU A 109 0.29 19.03 -7.48
C LEU A 109 0.98 17.66 -7.58
N LEU A 110 0.31 16.58 -7.15
CA LEU A 110 0.81 15.21 -7.34
C LEU A 110 0.89 14.83 -8.82
N ASP A 111 -0.11 15.16 -9.64
CA ASP A 111 -0.07 14.92 -11.09
C ASP A 111 1.09 15.66 -11.77
N TRP A 112 1.37 16.87 -11.31
CA TRP A 112 2.52 17.65 -11.79
C TRP A 112 3.85 17.00 -11.40
N PHE A 113 4.03 16.63 -10.12
CA PHE A 113 5.23 15.90 -9.69
C PHE A 113 5.39 14.58 -10.44
N LYS A 114 4.28 13.85 -10.66
CA LYS A 114 4.29 12.60 -11.42
C LYS A 114 4.86 12.81 -12.81
N THR A 115 4.37 13.83 -13.52
CA THR A 115 4.87 14.19 -14.86
C THR A 115 6.36 14.48 -14.86
N ILE A 116 6.87 15.18 -13.83
CA ILE A 116 8.30 15.49 -13.70
C ILE A 116 9.11 14.21 -13.42
N THR A 117 8.67 13.38 -12.48
CA THR A 117 9.38 12.14 -12.09
C THR A 117 9.35 11.06 -13.17
N GLU A 118 8.33 11.04 -14.03
CA GLU A 118 8.26 10.15 -15.19
C GLU A 118 9.15 10.64 -16.35
N ALA A 119 9.34 11.96 -16.48
CA ALA A 119 10.16 12.56 -17.53
C ALA A 119 11.66 12.65 -17.18
N GLY A 120 12.02 12.56 -15.89
CA GLY A 120 13.38 12.80 -15.41
C GLY A 120 13.78 11.95 -14.21
N SER A 121 14.88 12.34 -13.57
CA SER A 121 15.37 11.70 -12.33
C SER A 121 14.73 12.39 -11.12
N SER A 122 14.00 11.62 -10.32
CA SER A 122 13.45 12.03 -9.03
C SER A 122 14.55 12.44 -8.06
N LEU A 123 15.72 11.80 -8.14
CA LEU A 123 16.87 12.13 -7.31
C LEU A 123 17.37 13.55 -7.60
N LEU A 124 17.50 13.92 -8.89
CA LEU A 124 17.89 15.28 -9.27
C LEU A 124 16.87 16.32 -8.78
N VAL A 125 15.57 16.03 -8.90
CA VAL A 125 14.51 16.93 -8.41
C VAL A 125 14.68 17.20 -6.91
N LEU A 126 14.92 16.17 -6.11
CA LEU A 126 15.14 16.32 -4.66
C LEU A 126 16.45 17.06 -4.34
N GLN A 127 17.52 16.80 -5.08
CA GLN A 127 18.82 17.46 -4.88
C GLN A 127 18.77 18.95 -5.23
N GLU A 128 18.06 19.32 -6.29
CA GLU A 128 17.88 20.72 -6.70
C GLU A 128 16.88 21.48 -5.81
N ASN A 129 15.98 20.76 -5.12
CA ASN A 129 14.89 21.34 -4.35
C ASN A 129 14.82 20.75 -2.94
N PRO A 130 15.77 21.09 -2.05
CA PRO A 130 15.86 20.52 -0.70
C PRO A 130 14.61 20.77 0.16
N CYS A 131 13.84 21.82 -0.14
CA CYS A 131 12.56 22.11 0.51
C CYS A 131 11.55 20.94 0.47
N LEU A 132 11.63 20.06 -0.53
CA LEU A 132 10.79 18.87 -0.64
C LEU A 132 11.15 17.83 0.44
N VAL A 133 12.45 17.58 0.61
CA VAL A 133 12.94 16.68 1.66
C VAL A 133 12.64 17.27 3.04
N GLU A 134 12.84 18.59 3.21
CA GLU A 134 12.49 19.31 4.44
C GLU A 134 10.99 19.20 4.77
N LEU A 135 10.10 19.36 3.79
CA LEU A 135 8.66 19.15 3.96
C LEU A 135 8.36 17.73 4.46
N LEU A 136 8.97 16.72 3.83
CA LEU A 136 8.76 15.32 4.20
C LEU A 136 9.27 15.00 5.63
N PHE A 137 10.36 15.63 6.07
CA PHE A 137 10.78 15.55 7.48
C PHE A 137 9.88 16.36 8.41
N HIS A 138 9.35 17.49 7.93
CA HIS A 138 8.49 18.35 8.72
C HIS A 138 7.19 17.63 9.10
N VAL A 139 6.62 16.82 8.19
CA VAL A 139 5.38 16.08 8.46
C VAL A 139 5.50 14.97 9.51
N LEU A 140 6.73 14.61 9.89
CA LEU A 140 7.01 13.65 10.97
C LEU A 140 6.99 14.29 12.37
N LYS A 141 6.96 15.62 12.46
CA LYS A 141 6.97 16.31 13.75
C LYS A 141 5.61 16.16 14.43
N PRO A 142 5.56 16.08 15.78
CA PRO A 142 4.31 16.09 16.53
C PRO A 142 3.66 17.47 16.44
N GLN A 143 2.78 17.65 15.47
CA GLN A 143 2.01 18.87 15.23
C GLN A 143 0.68 18.48 14.56
N ASP A 144 -0.36 19.29 14.80
CA ASP A 144 -1.70 19.09 14.23
C ASP A 144 -1.73 19.40 12.73
N LEU A 145 -0.98 18.62 11.96
CA LEU A 145 -1.02 18.69 10.51
C LEU A 145 -2.33 18.15 9.99
N SER A 146 -2.81 18.77 8.93
CA SER A 146 -3.98 18.28 8.22
C SER A 146 -3.74 16.85 7.72
N PRO A 147 -4.68 15.91 7.97
CA PRO A 147 -4.63 14.55 7.41
C PRO A 147 -4.43 14.52 5.89
N ARG A 148 -4.90 15.58 5.18
CA ARG A 148 -4.73 15.74 3.74
C ARG A 148 -3.28 16.02 3.34
N VAL A 149 -2.61 16.93 4.05
CA VAL A 149 -1.19 17.25 3.81
C VAL A 149 -0.34 16.02 4.10
N LEU A 150 -0.61 15.32 5.21
CA LEU A 150 0.11 14.09 5.53
C LEU A 150 -0.08 13.01 4.46
N SER A 151 -1.33 12.80 4.00
CA SER A 151 -1.64 11.88 2.90
C SER A 151 -0.91 12.28 1.60
N PHE A 152 -0.91 13.56 1.25
CA PHE A 152 -0.16 14.12 0.13
C PHE A 152 1.35 13.82 0.26
N SER A 153 1.94 14.09 1.42
CA SER A 153 3.37 13.87 1.67
C SER A 153 3.76 12.40 1.58
N LEU A 154 2.93 11.48 2.09
CA LEU A 154 3.16 10.03 1.97
C LEU A 154 3.15 9.59 0.50
N ARG A 155 2.18 10.08 -0.29
CA ARG A 155 2.09 9.79 -1.72
C ARG A 155 3.27 10.37 -2.50
N LEU A 156 3.67 11.60 -2.16
CA LEU A 156 4.82 12.27 -2.77
C LEU A 156 6.13 11.52 -2.47
N ALA A 157 6.35 11.13 -1.21
CA ALA A 157 7.51 10.33 -0.83
C ALA A 157 7.55 8.99 -1.59
N GLY A 158 6.41 8.31 -1.68
CA GLY A 158 6.29 7.08 -2.46
C GLY A 158 6.56 7.26 -3.95
N MET A 159 6.13 8.38 -4.52
CA MET A 159 6.36 8.73 -5.93
C MET A 159 7.85 8.96 -6.22
N PHE A 160 8.55 9.74 -5.39
CA PHE A 160 9.99 9.91 -5.54
C PHE A 160 10.74 8.60 -5.34
N ALA A 161 10.31 7.79 -4.36
CA ALA A 161 10.87 6.49 -4.06
C ALA A 161 10.48 5.38 -5.07
N ALA A 162 9.78 5.71 -6.16
CA ALA A 162 9.47 4.77 -7.24
C ALA A 162 10.71 4.43 -8.08
N GLN A 163 11.69 5.33 -8.14
CA GLN A 163 12.98 5.13 -8.82
C GLN A 163 14.03 4.64 -7.81
N GLU A 164 14.83 3.64 -8.21
CA GLU A 164 15.72 2.90 -7.30
C GLU A 164 16.81 3.77 -6.66
N ASP A 165 17.39 4.70 -7.41
CA ASP A 165 18.42 5.64 -6.95
C ASP A 165 17.86 6.60 -5.88
N CYS A 166 16.69 7.16 -6.14
CA CYS A 166 15.99 8.05 -5.22
C CYS A 166 15.47 7.31 -3.98
N PHE A 167 14.97 6.08 -4.14
CA PHE A 167 14.61 5.19 -3.04
C PHE A 167 15.79 4.98 -2.09
N GLN A 168 16.97 4.64 -2.64
CA GLN A 168 18.18 4.45 -1.83
C GLN A 168 18.59 5.73 -1.11
N TYR A 169 18.55 6.88 -1.78
CA TYR A 169 18.84 8.18 -1.18
C TYR A 169 17.90 8.48 0.00
N LEU A 170 16.59 8.30 -0.17
CA LEU A 170 15.60 8.54 0.88
C LEU A 170 15.67 7.50 2.01
N GLN A 171 16.05 6.27 1.71
CA GLN A 171 16.27 5.22 2.71
C GLN A 171 17.53 5.49 3.55
N GLN A 172 18.62 5.93 2.93
CA GLN A 172 19.86 6.33 3.63
C GLN A 172 19.66 7.53 4.55
N GLY A 173 18.79 8.47 4.16
CA GLY A 173 18.37 9.58 5.01
C GLY A 173 17.38 9.19 6.11
N GLU A 174 17.07 7.90 6.28
CA GLU A 174 16.07 7.37 7.23
C GLU A 174 14.65 7.96 7.06
N LEU A 175 14.36 8.58 5.91
CA LEU A 175 13.07 9.21 5.70
C LEU A 175 11.96 8.19 5.45
N LEU A 176 12.21 7.19 4.60
CA LEU A 176 11.20 6.17 4.29
C LEU A 176 10.80 5.31 5.50
N PRO A 177 11.74 4.80 6.32
CA PRO A 177 11.39 4.07 7.53
C PRO A 177 10.58 4.93 8.51
N ARG A 178 10.87 6.23 8.60
CA ARG A 178 10.13 7.14 9.48
C ARG A 178 8.75 7.50 8.94
N LEU A 179 8.58 7.65 7.62
CA LEU A 179 7.28 7.96 7.02
C LEU A 179 6.33 6.76 6.96
N PHE A 180 6.86 5.55 6.70
CA PHE A 180 6.03 4.37 6.46
C PHE A 180 6.05 3.35 7.59
N GLY A 181 6.95 3.48 8.58
CA GLY A 181 6.99 2.65 9.78
C GLY A 181 6.29 3.26 10.99
N GLU A 182 6.53 2.68 12.17
CA GLU A 182 5.91 3.04 13.46
C GLU A 182 6.15 4.50 13.87
N ALA A 183 7.31 5.06 13.53
CA ALA A 183 7.66 6.45 13.84
C ALA A 183 6.84 7.48 13.02
N GLY A 184 6.07 7.02 12.04
CA GLY A 184 5.28 7.84 11.13
C GLY A 184 3.82 7.93 11.54
N PRO A 185 2.88 7.96 10.57
CA PRO A 185 1.47 8.07 10.87
C PRO A 185 0.93 6.86 11.64
N LEU A 186 1.51 5.67 11.47
CA LEU A 186 1.02 4.40 12.04
C LEU A 186 0.85 4.45 13.56
N GLY A 187 1.81 5.03 14.28
CA GLY A 187 1.76 5.17 15.74
C GLY A 187 1.01 6.42 16.23
N GLY A 188 0.47 7.25 15.32
CA GLY A 188 -0.09 8.56 15.63
C GLY A 188 -1.62 8.66 15.50
N ALA A 189 -2.19 9.70 16.09
CA ALA A 189 -3.64 9.97 16.00
C ALA A 189 -4.14 10.16 14.56
N ALA A 190 -3.27 10.64 13.66
CA ALA A 190 -3.58 10.84 12.25
C ALA A 190 -3.92 9.53 11.51
N TRP A 191 -3.47 8.36 12.00
CA TRP A 191 -3.80 7.06 11.41
C TRP A 191 -5.29 6.77 11.40
N THR A 192 -6.05 7.37 12.33
CA THR A 192 -7.51 7.19 12.43
C THR A 192 -8.26 7.77 11.22
N ALA A 193 -7.64 8.69 10.47
CA ALA A 193 -8.22 9.25 9.27
C ALA A 193 -8.06 8.30 8.06
N PRO A 194 -9.16 7.91 7.37
CA PRO A 194 -9.08 7.02 6.19
C PRO A 194 -8.28 7.62 5.04
N THR A 195 -8.21 8.95 4.94
CA THR A 195 -7.39 9.68 3.96
C THR A 195 -5.89 9.42 4.17
N VAL A 196 -5.43 9.32 5.41
CA VAL A 196 -4.03 9.03 5.74
C VAL A 196 -3.69 7.60 5.41
N ARG A 197 -4.56 6.64 5.77
CA ARG A 197 -4.39 5.22 5.43
C ARG A 197 -4.37 4.99 3.93
N SER A 198 -5.27 5.66 3.20
CA SER A 198 -5.28 5.65 1.73
C SER A 198 -3.98 6.22 1.15
N GLY A 199 -3.51 7.36 1.67
CA GLY A 199 -2.26 7.98 1.25
C GLY A 199 -1.04 7.10 1.51
N TRP A 200 -1.01 6.42 2.66
CA TRP A 200 0.03 5.46 3.03
C TRP A 200 0.05 4.26 2.07
N ILE A 201 -1.11 3.64 1.79
CA ILE A 201 -1.23 2.53 0.82
C ILE A 201 -0.75 2.97 -0.57
N GLN A 202 -1.19 4.14 -1.03
CA GLN A 202 -0.81 4.66 -2.35
C GLN A 202 0.68 5.01 -2.41
N GLY A 203 1.26 5.58 -1.36
CA GLY A 203 2.70 5.82 -1.25
C GLY A 203 3.50 4.52 -1.34
N LEU A 204 3.10 3.49 -0.58
CA LEU A 204 3.73 2.17 -0.67
C LEU A 204 3.59 1.52 -2.04
N ARG A 205 2.44 1.68 -2.71
CA ARG A 205 2.24 1.17 -4.07
C ARG A 205 3.20 1.85 -5.06
N SER A 206 3.38 3.16 -4.93
CA SER A 206 4.28 3.94 -5.78
C SER A 206 5.75 3.58 -5.53
N LEU A 207 6.17 3.32 -4.29
CA LEU A 207 7.57 2.94 -4.03
C LEU A 207 7.86 1.48 -4.40
N ALA A 208 6.85 0.61 -4.35
CA ALA A 208 6.96 -0.80 -4.72
C ALA A 208 7.03 -1.03 -6.24
N GLN A 209 7.78 -0.23 -6.99
CA GLN A 209 7.94 -0.39 -8.44
C GLN A 209 9.22 -1.15 -8.82
N HIS A 210 10.12 -1.38 -7.84
CA HIS A 210 11.39 -2.07 -8.05
C HIS A 210 11.69 -3.09 -6.94
N PRO A 211 12.47 -4.15 -7.23
CA PRO A 211 12.78 -5.20 -6.24
C PRO A 211 13.52 -4.72 -4.98
N ARG A 212 14.22 -3.57 -5.01
CA ARG A 212 14.87 -3.00 -3.81
C ARG A 212 13.90 -2.57 -2.71
N ALA A 213 12.62 -2.38 -3.03
CA ALA A 213 11.60 -2.05 -2.05
C ALA A 213 11.19 -3.26 -1.21
N LEU A 214 11.40 -4.49 -1.69
CA LEU A 214 10.91 -5.70 -1.02
C LEU A 214 11.51 -5.91 0.38
N PRO A 215 12.85 -5.80 0.60
CA PRO A 215 13.40 -5.87 1.95
C PRO A 215 12.83 -4.79 2.87
N PHE A 216 12.73 -3.55 2.37
CA PHE A 216 12.15 -2.45 3.14
C PHE A 216 10.71 -2.75 3.59
N LEU A 217 9.86 -3.24 2.69
CA LEU A 217 8.46 -3.60 3.01
C LEU A 217 8.36 -4.74 4.04
N ALA A 218 9.33 -5.66 4.05
CA ALA A 218 9.41 -6.71 5.06
C ALA A 218 9.86 -6.15 6.41
N ASP A 219 10.90 -5.32 6.41
CA ASP A 219 11.58 -4.84 7.62
C ASP A 219 10.77 -3.76 8.34
N CYS A 220 10.02 -2.92 7.62
CA CYS A 220 9.23 -1.84 8.22
C CYS A 220 7.86 -2.30 8.75
N GLY A 221 7.55 -3.60 8.69
CA GLY A 221 6.26 -4.15 9.14
C GLY A 221 5.08 -3.83 8.21
N ALA A 222 5.32 -3.24 7.03
CA ALA A 222 4.25 -2.81 6.13
C ALA A 222 3.30 -3.95 5.74
N VAL A 223 3.82 -5.16 5.51
CA VAL A 223 2.99 -6.31 5.14
C VAL A 223 1.96 -6.66 6.24
N ASP A 224 2.34 -6.62 7.52
CA ASP A 224 1.42 -6.89 8.63
C ASP A 224 0.34 -5.80 8.75
N THR A 225 0.76 -4.55 8.57
CA THR A 225 -0.15 -3.41 8.55
C THR A 225 -1.16 -3.56 7.41
N ILE A 226 -0.72 -3.97 6.22
CA ILE A 226 -1.62 -4.18 5.07
C ILE A 226 -2.64 -5.30 5.37
N PHE A 227 -2.24 -6.41 6.01
CA PHE A 227 -3.18 -7.44 6.45
C PHE A 227 -4.26 -6.89 7.37
N SER A 228 -3.85 -6.06 8.34
CA SER A 228 -4.79 -5.39 9.25
C SER A 228 -5.75 -4.45 8.51
N LEU A 229 -5.26 -3.74 7.48
CA LEU A 229 -6.06 -2.83 6.66
C LEU A 229 -7.07 -3.54 5.75
N GLN A 230 -6.95 -4.83 5.48
CA GLN A 230 -7.99 -5.58 4.75
C GLN A 230 -9.32 -5.63 5.52
N GLY A 231 -9.29 -5.44 6.84
CA GLY A 231 -10.46 -5.33 7.71
C GLY A 231 -10.89 -3.90 8.02
N ASP A 232 -10.39 -2.89 7.29
CA ASP A 232 -10.70 -1.49 7.57
C ASP A 232 -12.20 -1.18 7.41
N SER A 233 -12.71 -0.30 8.27
CA SER A 233 -14.07 0.26 8.18
C SER A 233 -14.37 0.95 6.85
N SER A 234 -13.35 1.52 6.19
CA SER A 234 -13.46 2.11 4.87
C SER A 234 -13.23 1.04 3.80
N LEU A 235 -14.27 0.73 3.02
CA LEU A 235 -14.20 -0.22 1.92
C LEU A 235 -13.13 0.16 0.88
N PHE A 236 -12.87 1.45 0.68
CA PHE A 236 -11.82 1.92 -0.22
C PHE A 236 -10.41 1.59 0.31
N VAL A 237 -10.18 1.76 1.62
CA VAL A 237 -8.90 1.40 2.26
C VAL A 237 -8.72 -0.11 2.22
N ALA A 238 -9.74 -0.88 2.60
CA ALA A 238 -9.70 -2.35 2.58
C ALA A 238 -9.43 -2.92 1.19
N SER A 239 -10.11 -2.40 0.17
CA SER A 239 -9.89 -2.81 -1.22
C SER A 239 -8.48 -2.43 -1.71
N ALA A 240 -8.03 -1.20 -1.43
CA ALA A 240 -6.70 -0.74 -1.83
C ALA A 240 -5.58 -1.55 -1.14
N ALA A 241 -5.77 -1.96 0.12
CA ALA A 241 -4.86 -2.86 0.83
C ALA A 241 -4.76 -4.22 0.13
N GLY A 242 -5.89 -4.82 -0.23
CA GLY A 242 -5.91 -6.07 -1.01
C GLY A 242 -5.19 -5.94 -2.35
N GLN A 243 -5.41 -4.85 -3.09
CA GLN A 243 -4.70 -4.59 -4.35
C GLN A 243 -3.19 -4.40 -4.15
N LEU A 244 -2.78 -3.76 -3.05
CA LEU A 244 -1.37 -3.60 -2.72
C LEU A 244 -0.70 -4.94 -2.40
N LEU A 245 -1.40 -5.87 -1.73
CA LEU A 245 -0.87 -7.24 -1.53
C LEU A 245 -0.60 -7.95 -2.85
N VAL A 246 -1.54 -7.87 -3.80
CA VAL A 246 -1.36 -8.45 -5.15
C VAL A 246 -0.16 -7.82 -5.85
N HIS A 247 -0.03 -6.50 -5.78
CA HIS A 247 1.09 -5.77 -6.37
C HIS A 247 2.44 -6.18 -5.77
N ILE A 248 2.54 -6.27 -4.43
CA ILE A 248 3.77 -6.70 -3.74
C ILE A 248 4.09 -8.17 -4.06
N LEU A 249 3.08 -9.04 -4.10
CA LEU A 249 3.25 -10.44 -4.46
C LEU A 249 3.78 -10.57 -5.88
N ASP A 250 3.16 -9.91 -6.85
CA ASP A 250 3.61 -9.94 -8.25
C ASP A 250 5.04 -9.38 -8.40
N LEU A 251 5.37 -8.28 -7.72
CA LEU A 251 6.74 -7.74 -7.68
C LEU A 251 7.74 -8.76 -7.10
N ALA A 252 7.39 -9.39 -5.98
CA ALA A 252 8.25 -10.37 -5.31
C ALA A 252 8.47 -11.63 -6.17
N MET A 253 7.44 -12.10 -6.85
CA MET A 253 7.52 -13.29 -7.69
C MET A 253 8.23 -13.03 -9.03
N ARG A 254 8.32 -11.76 -9.48
CA ARG A 254 9.12 -11.35 -10.65
C ARG A 254 10.59 -11.04 -10.33
N ALA A 255 10.91 -10.81 -9.06
CA ALA A 255 12.28 -10.47 -8.67
C ALA A 255 13.23 -11.66 -8.96
N PRO A 256 14.42 -11.41 -9.56
CA PRO A 256 15.39 -12.48 -9.79
C PRO A 256 15.78 -13.14 -8.46
N PRO A 257 15.89 -14.49 -8.39
CA PRO A 257 16.39 -15.15 -7.20
C PRO A 257 17.80 -14.64 -6.92
N ARG A 258 18.00 -14.05 -5.74
CA ARG A 258 19.31 -13.55 -5.30
C ARG A 258 20.19 -14.75 -4.94
N GLY A 259 20.87 -15.32 -5.92
CA GLY A 259 21.94 -16.30 -5.70
C GLY A 259 21.47 -17.73 -5.40
N HIS A 260 22.38 -18.65 -5.69
CA HIS A 260 22.33 -20.12 -5.79
C HIS A 260 21.02 -20.89 -5.44
N PRO A 261 20.51 -21.72 -6.37
CA PRO A 261 19.36 -22.58 -6.10
C PRO A 261 19.76 -23.69 -5.11
N GLY A 262 19.32 -23.54 -3.86
CA GLY A 262 19.26 -24.64 -2.91
C GLY A 262 18.05 -25.54 -3.21
N PRO A 263 18.13 -26.85 -2.96
CA PRO A 263 17.03 -27.78 -3.22
C PRO A 263 16.00 -27.73 -2.10
N GLN A 264 15.23 -26.65 -1.96
CA GLN A 264 14.01 -26.63 -1.14
C GLN A 264 13.00 -25.58 -1.60
N ALA A 265 11.74 -25.99 -1.69
CA ALA A 265 10.65 -25.29 -2.38
C ALA A 265 10.09 -24.04 -1.64
N CYS A 266 10.93 -23.24 -0.98
CA CYS A 266 10.48 -22.09 -0.19
C CYS A 266 11.32 -20.81 -0.36
N ASP A 267 12.27 -20.73 -1.29
CA ASP A 267 13.21 -19.59 -1.40
C ASP A 267 12.63 -18.33 -2.10
N GLY A 268 11.33 -18.07 -1.95
CA GLY A 268 10.72 -16.82 -2.40
C GLY A 268 11.12 -15.64 -1.51
N PRO A 269 11.03 -14.37 -1.96
CA PRO A 269 11.29 -13.22 -1.10
C PRO A 269 10.39 -13.25 0.15
N ALA A 270 10.89 -12.76 1.29
CA ALA A 270 10.19 -12.80 2.59
C ALA A 270 8.75 -12.26 2.49
N CYS A 271 8.53 -11.19 1.72
CA CYS A 271 7.19 -10.65 1.48
C CYS A 271 6.25 -11.66 0.80
N ALA A 272 6.72 -12.35 -0.25
CA ALA A 272 5.89 -13.34 -0.95
C ALA A 272 5.52 -14.49 -0.02
N GLN A 273 6.48 -15.02 0.74
CA GLN A 273 6.21 -16.09 1.70
C GLN A 273 5.16 -15.65 2.73
N LYS A 274 5.33 -14.46 3.30
CA LYS A 274 4.44 -13.91 4.32
C LYS A 274 3.01 -13.71 3.79
N ILE A 275 2.87 -13.20 2.57
CA ILE A 275 1.57 -13.04 1.89
C ILE A 275 0.91 -14.40 1.64
N VAL A 276 1.66 -15.36 1.11
CA VAL A 276 1.11 -16.70 0.82
C VAL A 276 0.68 -17.40 2.10
N CYS A 277 1.49 -17.37 3.17
CA CYS A 277 1.11 -17.94 4.46
C CYS A 277 -0.16 -17.29 5.02
N HIS A 278 -0.27 -15.96 4.97
CA HIS A 278 -1.47 -15.24 5.41
C HIS A 278 -2.72 -15.65 4.61
N LEU A 279 -2.60 -15.82 3.29
CA LEU A 279 -3.70 -16.29 2.45
C LEU A 279 -4.12 -17.72 2.82
N GLU A 280 -3.16 -18.61 3.03
CA GLU A 280 -3.44 -19.97 3.47
C GLU A 280 -4.15 -20.01 4.82
N ASP A 281 -3.66 -19.24 5.80
CA ASP A 281 -4.25 -19.17 7.13
C ASP A 281 -5.65 -18.56 7.09
N SER A 282 -5.86 -17.53 6.27
CA SER A 282 -7.17 -16.91 6.07
C SER A 282 -8.18 -17.84 5.39
N LEU A 283 -7.74 -18.70 4.48
CA LEU A 283 -8.59 -19.72 3.86
C LEU A 283 -8.96 -20.85 4.85
N ARG A 284 -8.08 -21.15 5.81
CA ARG A 284 -8.35 -22.13 6.89
C ARG A 284 -9.22 -21.54 8.00
N ALA A 285 -9.21 -20.22 8.16
CA ALA A 285 -9.93 -19.54 9.22
C ALA A 285 -11.46 -19.73 9.12
N ALA A 286 -12.12 -19.77 10.28
CA ALA A 286 -13.57 -19.83 10.37
C ALA A 286 -14.25 -18.45 10.20
N ALA A 287 -13.49 -17.35 10.26
CA ALA A 287 -14.02 -16.01 10.21
C ALA A 287 -14.40 -15.61 8.77
N ALA A 288 -15.70 -15.50 8.50
CA ALA A 288 -16.26 -15.08 7.21
C ALA A 288 -15.61 -13.82 6.58
N PRO A 289 -15.32 -12.72 7.32
CA PRO A 289 -14.70 -11.55 6.71
C PRO A 289 -13.26 -11.80 6.25
N GLN A 290 -12.45 -12.50 7.05
CA GLN A 290 -11.06 -12.82 6.69
C GLN A 290 -11.00 -13.71 5.45
N LEU A 291 -11.87 -14.72 5.42
CA LEU A 291 -12.02 -15.60 4.27
C LEU A 291 -12.39 -14.80 3.00
N THR A 292 -13.41 -13.94 3.10
CA THR A 292 -13.87 -13.13 1.95
C THR A 292 -12.75 -12.22 1.42
N GLN A 293 -11.97 -11.60 2.31
CA GLN A 293 -10.84 -10.76 1.89
C GLN A 293 -9.73 -11.56 1.21
N ALA A 294 -9.38 -12.74 1.73
CA ALA A 294 -8.41 -13.62 1.09
C ALA A 294 -8.88 -14.06 -0.30
N LEU A 295 -10.16 -14.44 -0.43
CA LEU A 295 -10.76 -14.77 -1.71
C LEU A 295 -10.71 -13.58 -2.69
N ASN A 296 -11.02 -12.36 -2.25
CA ASN A 296 -10.93 -11.17 -3.08
C ASN A 296 -9.50 -10.87 -3.58
N VAL A 297 -8.49 -11.05 -2.72
CA VAL A 297 -7.07 -10.93 -3.11
C VAL A 297 -6.70 -11.98 -4.15
N LEU A 298 -7.15 -13.22 -3.98
CA LEU A 298 -6.91 -14.29 -4.96
C LEU A 298 -7.62 -14.02 -6.29
N THR A 299 -8.89 -13.63 -6.25
CA THR A 299 -9.65 -13.21 -7.44
C THR A 299 -8.92 -12.11 -8.19
N THR A 300 -8.43 -11.10 -7.48
CA THR A 300 -7.65 -10.01 -8.08
C THR A 300 -6.32 -10.52 -8.66
N THR A 301 -5.62 -11.39 -7.92
CA THR A 301 -4.35 -11.99 -8.35
C THR A 301 -4.52 -12.79 -9.64
N PHE A 302 -5.47 -13.73 -9.68
CA PHE A 302 -5.70 -14.55 -10.86
C PHE A 302 -6.36 -13.77 -11.99
N GLY A 303 -7.10 -12.70 -11.70
CA GLY A 303 -7.70 -11.85 -12.73
C GLY A 303 -6.72 -10.88 -13.42
N HIS A 304 -5.63 -10.49 -12.76
CA HIS A 304 -4.72 -9.44 -13.27
C HIS A 304 -3.27 -9.89 -13.45
N CYS A 305 -2.85 -10.98 -12.79
CA CYS A 305 -1.50 -11.52 -12.91
C CYS A 305 -1.53 -12.77 -13.81
N HIS A 306 -0.76 -12.73 -14.89
CA HIS A 306 -0.56 -13.87 -15.81
C HIS A 306 0.89 -14.37 -15.79
N GLY A 307 1.59 -14.18 -14.67
CA GLY A 307 2.98 -14.63 -14.50
C GLY A 307 3.10 -16.15 -14.43
N LEU A 308 4.28 -16.68 -14.77
CA LEU A 308 4.58 -18.12 -14.72
C LEU A 308 4.45 -18.75 -13.33
N TRP A 309 4.38 -17.92 -12.29
CA TRP A 309 4.23 -18.34 -10.90
C TRP A 309 2.77 -18.60 -10.49
N THR A 310 1.78 -18.07 -11.22
CA THR A 310 0.37 -18.20 -10.84
C THR A 310 -0.14 -19.65 -10.85
N PRO A 311 0.25 -20.54 -11.78
CA PRO A 311 -0.15 -21.95 -11.72
C PRO A 311 0.41 -22.66 -10.48
N GLY A 312 1.64 -22.33 -10.09
CA GLY A 312 2.26 -22.87 -8.88
C GLY A 312 1.54 -22.41 -7.60
N LEU A 313 1.16 -21.13 -7.55
CA LEU A 313 0.35 -20.61 -6.44
C LEU A 313 -1.03 -21.29 -6.37
N TRP A 314 -1.70 -21.47 -7.52
CA TRP A 314 -2.98 -22.16 -7.55
C TRP A 314 -2.87 -23.62 -7.11
N GLY A 315 -1.83 -24.34 -7.54
CA GLY A 315 -1.57 -25.71 -7.09
C GLY A 315 -1.46 -25.82 -5.57
N ARG A 316 -0.87 -24.82 -4.92
CA ARG A 316 -0.75 -24.75 -3.45
C ARG A 316 -2.07 -24.41 -2.74
N LEU A 317 -2.89 -23.51 -3.29
CA LEU A 317 -4.10 -23.01 -2.64
C LEU A 317 -5.38 -23.78 -2.99
N SER A 318 -5.43 -24.44 -4.14
CA SER A 318 -6.62 -25.15 -4.63
C SER A 318 -7.16 -26.23 -3.67
N PRO A 319 -6.34 -26.98 -2.90
CA PRO A 319 -6.89 -27.93 -1.92
C PRO A 319 -7.64 -27.24 -0.79
N LEU A 320 -7.18 -26.05 -0.35
CA LEU A 320 -7.84 -25.26 0.68
C LEU A 320 -9.18 -24.72 0.18
N VAL A 321 -9.21 -24.24 -1.07
CA VAL A 321 -10.45 -23.81 -1.73
C VAL A 321 -11.42 -24.98 -1.90
N GLY A 322 -10.92 -26.16 -2.28
CA GLY A 322 -11.72 -27.39 -2.37
C GLY A 322 -12.40 -27.74 -1.05
N HIS A 323 -11.66 -27.68 0.06
CA HIS A 323 -12.22 -27.94 1.39
C HIS A 323 -13.33 -26.94 1.79
N LEU A 324 -13.30 -25.70 1.30
CA LEU A 324 -14.36 -24.73 1.55
C LEU A 324 -15.66 -25.08 0.80
N LEU A 325 -15.56 -25.67 -0.40
CA LEU A 325 -16.72 -26.11 -1.19
C LEU A 325 -17.42 -27.33 -0.60
N GLU A 326 -16.72 -28.11 0.22
CA GLU A 326 -17.26 -29.27 0.94
C GLU A 326 -18.06 -28.88 2.20
N LYS A 327 -17.95 -27.64 2.67
CA LYS A 327 -18.66 -27.17 3.86
C LYS A 327 -20.14 -26.90 3.55
N ASP A 328 -21.01 -27.23 4.51
CA ASP A 328 -22.43 -26.93 4.46
C ASP A 328 -22.84 -26.06 5.68
N PRO A 329 -23.27 -24.80 5.49
CA PRO A 329 -23.33 -24.08 4.21
C PRO A 329 -21.95 -23.63 3.71
N VAL A 330 -21.82 -23.50 2.39
CA VAL A 330 -20.58 -23.01 1.76
C VAL A 330 -20.34 -21.55 2.17
N PRO A 331 -19.21 -21.22 2.83
CA PRO A 331 -18.93 -19.87 3.28
C PRO A 331 -18.49 -18.99 2.10
N ALA A 332 -18.89 -17.71 2.11
CA ALA A 332 -18.50 -16.71 1.10
C ALA A 332 -18.71 -17.19 -0.35
N SER A 333 -19.84 -17.87 -0.62
CA SER A 333 -20.15 -18.52 -1.90
C SER A 333 -19.93 -17.63 -3.13
N HIS A 334 -20.36 -16.37 -3.09
CA HIS A 334 -20.15 -15.43 -4.19
C HIS A 334 -18.66 -15.18 -4.48
N ALA A 335 -17.85 -14.95 -3.44
CA ALA A 335 -16.42 -14.71 -3.60
C ALA A 335 -15.67 -15.96 -4.11
N LEU A 336 -16.12 -17.16 -3.73
CA LEU A 336 -15.59 -18.42 -4.25
C LEU A 336 -15.90 -18.58 -5.75
N VAL A 337 -17.13 -18.28 -6.18
CA VAL A 337 -17.51 -18.34 -7.60
C VAL A 337 -16.67 -17.36 -8.42
N ASP A 338 -16.50 -16.13 -7.94
CA ASP A 338 -15.68 -15.12 -8.63
C ASP A 338 -14.21 -15.55 -8.77
N LEU A 339 -13.66 -16.18 -7.73
CA LEU A 339 -12.32 -16.76 -7.77
C LEU A 339 -12.22 -17.85 -8.83
N LEU A 340 -13.14 -18.82 -8.83
CA LEU A 340 -13.13 -19.94 -9.77
C LEU A 340 -13.28 -19.44 -11.22
N LEU A 341 -14.13 -18.46 -11.47
CA LEU A 341 -14.28 -17.82 -12.77
C LEU A 341 -12.98 -17.12 -13.21
N SER A 342 -12.31 -16.43 -12.29
CA SER A 342 -11.05 -15.73 -12.58
C SER A 342 -9.92 -16.71 -12.90
N VAL A 343 -9.80 -17.81 -12.14
CA VAL A 343 -8.82 -18.87 -12.39
C VAL A 343 -9.09 -19.55 -13.74
N ALA A 344 -10.35 -19.86 -14.06
CA ALA A 344 -10.72 -20.50 -15.32
C ALA A 344 -10.36 -19.64 -16.55
N ARG A 345 -10.52 -18.32 -16.44
CA ARG A 345 -10.15 -17.36 -17.50
C ARG A 345 -8.63 -17.22 -17.69
N SER A 346 -7.85 -17.51 -16.66
CA SER A 346 -6.39 -17.37 -16.66
C SER A 346 -5.63 -18.62 -17.09
N GLY A 347 -6.33 -19.66 -17.54
CA GLY A 347 -5.72 -20.88 -18.08
C GLY A 347 -4.99 -20.67 -19.42
N PRO A 348 -4.06 -21.57 -19.81
CA PRO A 348 -3.09 -21.37 -20.91
C PRO A 348 -3.65 -21.32 -22.34
N GLY A 349 -4.95 -21.12 -22.55
CA GLY A 349 -5.61 -21.26 -23.86
C GLY A 349 -5.39 -20.13 -24.87
N GLY A 350 -4.59 -19.10 -24.57
CA GLY A 350 -4.55 -17.85 -25.33
C GLY A 350 -3.33 -17.56 -26.21
N HIS A 351 -2.22 -18.30 -26.10
CA HIS A 351 -1.02 -18.02 -26.89
C HIS A 351 -0.41 -19.30 -27.49
N LEU A 352 -0.75 -19.57 -28.75
CA LEU A 352 0.07 -20.40 -29.65
C LEU A 352 1.23 -19.54 -30.18
N PRO A 353 2.46 -20.07 -30.15
CA PRO A 353 3.01 -20.59 -31.40
C PRO A 353 3.72 -21.94 -31.23
N GLY A 354 3.58 -22.80 -32.24
CA GLY A 354 4.61 -23.78 -32.60
C GLY A 354 4.82 -25.00 -31.68
N ARG A 355 3.95 -26.01 -31.85
CA ARG A 355 4.25 -27.45 -31.86
C ARG A 355 5.63 -27.92 -31.34
N ALA A 356 5.66 -28.49 -30.13
CA ALA A 356 6.31 -29.77 -29.81
C ALA A 356 5.78 -30.24 -28.43
N GLY A 357 5.15 -31.41 -28.40
CA GLY A 357 4.45 -31.91 -27.22
C GLY A 357 5.37 -32.53 -26.18
N VAL A 358 5.01 -32.34 -24.91
CA VAL A 358 4.93 -33.37 -23.86
C VAL A 358 3.79 -32.94 -22.93
N GLY A 359 2.82 -33.83 -22.73
CA GLY A 359 1.55 -33.53 -22.05
C GLY A 359 1.67 -33.34 -20.55
N GLY A 360 0.90 -32.38 -20.05
CA GLY A 360 0.57 -32.16 -18.64
C GLY A 360 -0.74 -31.37 -18.57
N SER A 361 -1.86 -32.05 -18.80
CA SER A 361 -3.19 -31.45 -18.71
C SER A 361 -3.51 -31.11 -17.25
N LEU A 362 -3.70 -29.82 -16.94
CA LEU A 362 -4.14 -29.33 -15.62
C LEU A 362 -5.64 -29.50 -15.36
N PHE A 363 -6.36 -30.24 -16.19
CA PHE A 363 -7.73 -30.67 -15.90
C PHE A 363 -7.86 -32.15 -16.20
N SER A 364 -7.57 -32.99 -15.21
CA SER A 364 -8.12 -34.34 -15.18
C SER A 364 -9.50 -34.26 -14.54
N SER A 365 -10.53 -34.44 -15.34
CA SER A 365 -11.95 -34.44 -15.00
C SER A 365 -12.38 -35.59 -14.06
N ALA A 366 -11.45 -36.15 -13.27
CA ALA A 366 -11.64 -37.35 -12.47
C ALA A 366 -12.11 -37.08 -11.03
N SER A 367 -11.90 -35.88 -10.47
CA SER A 367 -12.30 -35.60 -9.08
C SER A 367 -13.72 -35.06 -8.88
N LEU A 368 -14.49 -34.83 -9.95
CA LEU A 368 -15.89 -34.35 -9.87
C LEU A 368 -16.94 -35.45 -10.11
N ARG A 369 -16.55 -36.73 -10.07
CA ARG A 369 -17.46 -37.88 -10.33
C ARG A 369 -17.52 -38.95 -9.23
N ALA A 370 -17.06 -38.65 -8.03
CA ALA A 370 -17.23 -39.52 -6.87
C ALA A 370 -18.17 -38.86 -5.86
N GLY A 371 -19.49 -38.97 -6.05
CA GLY A 371 -20.43 -38.41 -5.08
C GLY A 371 -21.91 -38.31 -5.48
N VAL A 372 -22.36 -38.91 -6.59
CA VAL A 372 -23.80 -38.96 -6.90
C VAL A 372 -24.16 -40.38 -7.34
N THR A 373 -24.66 -41.17 -6.39
CA THR A 373 -25.44 -42.38 -6.69
C THR A 373 -26.84 -41.96 -7.16
N PRO A 374 -27.39 -42.53 -8.24
CA PRO A 374 -28.72 -42.18 -8.72
C PRO A 374 -29.77 -42.96 -7.93
N ALA A 375 -30.42 -42.30 -6.96
CA ALA A 375 -31.68 -42.78 -6.40
C ALA A 375 -32.85 -42.11 -7.14
N SER A 376 -33.66 -42.95 -7.79
CA SER A 376 -35.09 -42.74 -8.06
C SER A 376 -35.50 -41.48 -8.84
N ARG A 377 -35.70 -41.64 -10.16
CA ARG A 377 -36.48 -40.72 -10.99
C ARG A 377 -37.94 -40.64 -10.51
N PRO A 378 -38.52 -39.47 -10.25
CA PRO A 378 -39.96 -39.28 -10.36
C PRO A 378 -40.32 -38.97 -11.83
N GLN A 379 -41.22 -39.78 -12.40
CA GLN A 379 -41.90 -39.50 -13.66
C GLN A 379 -42.89 -38.35 -13.46
N TRP A 380 -42.80 -37.30 -14.30
CA TRP A 380 -43.89 -36.36 -14.55
C TRP A 380 -44.30 -36.46 -16.03
N PRO A 381 -45.61 -36.38 -16.35
CA PRO A 381 -46.16 -36.65 -17.68
C PRO A 381 -45.92 -35.49 -18.68
N PRO A 382 -46.11 -35.72 -19.99
CA PRO A 382 -45.78 -34.75 -21.03
C PRO A 382 -46.82 -33.62 -21.04
N GLN A 383 -46.37 -32.37 -21.05
CA GLN A 383 -47.21 -31.22 -21.35
C GLN A 383 -47.44 -31.10 -22.86
N GLU A 384 -48.71 -31.13 -23.23
CA GLU A 384 -49.22 -30.81 -24.55
C GLU A 384 -48.93 -29.35 -24.93
N CYS A 385 -48.60 -29.17 -26.21
CA CYS A 385 -48.54 -27.89 -26.89
C CYS A 385 -49.90 -27.21 -26.87
N TYR A 386 -49.98 -25.93 -26.48
CA TYR A 386 -50.94 -25.00 -27.06
C TYR A 386 -50.30 -23.64 -27.27
N LEU A 387 -50.29 -23.24 -28.54
CA LEU A 387 -50.17 -21.88 -29.04
C LEU A 387 -51.50 -21.15 -28.81
N GLU A 388 -51.47 -20.02 -28.11
CA GLU A 388 -51.93 -18.69 -28.54
C GLU A 388 -51.59 -17.63 -27.48
#